data_AF-A0A523QFK3-F1
#
_entry.id   AF-A0A523QFK3-F1
#
_cell.length_a   1.000
_cell.length_b   1.000
_cell.length_c   1.000
_cell.angle_alpha   90.00
_cell.angle_beta   90.00
_cell.angle_gamma   90.00
#
_symmetry.space_group_name_H-M   'P 1'
#
loop_
_entity.id
_entity.type
_entity.pdbx_description
1 polymer ?
#
loop_
_entity_poly.entity_id
_entity_poly.type
_entity_poly.pdbx_seq_one_letter_code
_entity_poly.pdbx_strand_id
1 'polypeptide(L)' 'MRVPMIAGNWKMHTTVEEAIELVIKMRFGLDRIDNVDKVICPPFVSLDAIKTRLEG' A
#
# COMPACT_ATOMS: atom_id res chain seq x y z
N MET A 1 -8.96 -7.93 -22.06
CA MET A 1 -7.62 -8.29 -21.54
C MET A 1 -7.63 -8.13 -20.03
N ARG A 2 -6.85 -8.92 -19.28
CA ARG A 2 -6.76 -8.77 -17.81
C ARG A 2 -5.84 -7.60 -17.46
N VAL A 3 -6.20 -6.82 -16.45
CA VAL A 3 -5.30 -5.82 -15.86
C VAL A 3 -4.26 -6.57 -15.00
N PRO A 4 -2.96 -6.31 -15.15
CA PRO A 4 -1.94 -6.90 -14.29
C PRO A 4 -2.08 -6.38 -12.86
N MET A 5 -1.73 -7.21 -11.88
CA MET A 5 -1.78 -6.86 -10.46
C MET A 5 -0.42 -7.09 -9.81
N ILE A 6 0.07 -6.11 -9.06
CA ILE A 6 1.30 -6.19 -8.27
C ILE A 6 0.95 -6.03 -6.79
N ALA A 7 1.32 -7.04 -6.00
CA ALA A 7 1.05 -7.07 -4.57
C ALA A 7 2.36 -7.02 -3.75
N GLY A 8 2.52 -5.98 -2.94
CA GLY A 8 3.64 -5.83 -2.01
C GLY A 8 3.34 -6.46 -0.66
N ASN A 9 3.79 -7.70 -0.43
CA ASN A 9 3.65 -8.36 0.87
C ASN A 9 4.79 -7.95 1.82
N TRP A 10 4.44 -7.17 2.85
CA TRP A 10 5.41 -6.69 3.83
C TRP A 10 5.78 -7.76 4.87
N LYS A 11 5.05 -8.89 4.87
CA LYS A 11 5.21 -9.96 5.86
C LYS A 11 5.06 -9.35 7.26
N MET A 12 5.93 -9.72 8.19
CA MET A 12 5.97 -9.21 9.55
C MET A 12 7.04 -8.12 9.69
N HIS A 13 6.97 -7.09 8.86
CA HIS A 13 7.83 -5.91 8.92
C HIS A 13 6.99 -4.66 9.08
N THR A 14 7.63 -3.60 9.59
CA THR A 14 7.09 -2.28 9.94
C THR A 14 6.37 -2.21 11.29
N THR A 15 6.60 -1.11 12.01
CA THR A 15 5.64 -0.60 13.00
C THR A 15 4.47 0.10 12.30
N VAL A 16 3.44 0.48 13.06
CA VAL A 16 2.28 1.22 12.51
C VAL A 16 2.73 2.58 11.93
N GLU A 17 3.65 3.27 12.59
CA GLU A 17 4.19 4.56 12.15
C GLU A 17 5.00 4.42 10.85
N GLU A 18 5.90 3.44 10.79
CA GLU A 18 6.71 3.14 9.60
C GLU A 18 5.81 2.77 8.41
N ALA A 19 4.76 1.98 8.67
CA ALA A 19 3.75 1.60 7.69
C ALA A 19 3.05 2.83 7.07
N ILE A 20 2.61 3.77 7.91
CA ILE A 20 1.96 5.01 7.46
C ILE A 20 2.94 5.84 6.61
N GLU A 21 4.16 6.04 7.10
CA GLU A 21 5.17 6.82 6.40
C GLU A 21 5.49 6.22 5.01
N LEU A 22 5.61 4.90 4.94
CA LEU A 22 5.86 4.18 3.69
C LEU A 22 4.72 4.38 2.68
N VAL A 23 3.46 4.28 3.09
CA VAL A 23 2.30 4.54 2.21
C VAL A 23 2.32 5.97 1.68
N ILE A 24 2.54 6.96 2.54
CA ILE A 24 2.58 8.37 2.14
C ILE A 24 3.67 8.62 1.10
N LYS A 25 4.86 8.05 1.30
CA LYS A 25 5.99 8.19 0.37
C LYS A 25 5.73 7.52 -0.98
N MET A 26 5.09 6.36 -1.00
CA MET A 26 4.88 5.59 -2.23
C MET A 26 3.70 6.11 -3.06
N ARG A 27 2.62 6.60 -2.42
CA ARG A 27 1.33 6.91 -3.05
C ARG A 27 1.48 7.75 -4.32
N PHE A 28 2.14 8.90 -4.23
CA PHE A 28 2.26 9.82 -5.37
C PHE A 28 2.96 9.21 -6.59
N GLY A 29 3.99 8.40 -6.36
CA GLY A 29 4.70 7.71 -7.44
C GLY A 29 3.85 6.61 -8.06
N LEU A 30 3.16 5.84 -7.22
CA LEU A 30 2.28 4.76 -7.67
C LEU A 30 1.06 5.29 -8.42
N ASP A 31 0.41 6.37 -7.97
CA ASP A 31 -0.80 6.94 -8.59
C ASP A 31 -0.58 7.34 -10.06
N ARG A 32 0.66 7.63 -10.45
CA ARG A 32 1.06 7.98 -11.83
C ARG A 32 1.20 6.78 -12.78
N ILE A 33 1.12 5.55 -12.27
CA ILE A 33 1.29 4.33 -13.06
C ILE A 33 -0.10 3.79 -13.44
N ASP A 34 -0.45 3.91 -14.71
CA ASP A 34 -1.73 3.41 -15.23
C ASP A 34 -1.67 1.92 -15.61
N ASN A 35 -2.85 1.32 -15.83
CA ASN A 35 -3.03 -0.03 -16.36
C ASN A 35 -2.40 -1.14 -15.48
N VAL A 36 -2.33 -0.95 -14.17
CA VAL A 36 -1.91 -1.97 -13.19
C VAL A 36 -2.62 -1.75 -11.85
N ASP A 37 -3.10 -2.83 -11.25
CA ASP A 37 -3.63 -2.82 -9.88
C ASP A 37 -2.45 -2.90 -8.89
N LYS A 38 -2.37 -1.96 -7.95
CA LYS A 38 -1.36 -1.99 -6.87
C LYS A 38 -2.03 -2.37 -5.56
N VAL A 39 -1.49 -3.40 -4.92
CA VAL A 39 -1.98 -3.90 -3.62
C VAL A 39 -0.84 -3.88 -2.63
N ILE A 40 -1.11 -3.49 -1.39
CA ILE A 40 -0.18 -3.63 -0.27
C ILE A 40 -0.76 -4.62 0.74
N CYS A 41 0.11 -5.48 1.29
CA CYS A 41 -0.26 -6.45 2.32
C CYS A 41 0.59 -6.18 3.58
N PRO A 42 0.20 -5.19 4.41
CA PRO A 42 0.89 -4.88 5.66
C PRO A 42 0.58 -5.91 6.76
N PRO A 43 1.32 -5.91 7.89
CA PRO A 43 0.90 -6.64 9.09
C PRO A 43 -0.50 -6.24 9.53
N PHE A 44 -1.23 -7.18 10.16
CA PHE A 44 -2.61 -6.98 10.61
C PHE A 44 -2.81 -5.69 11.42
N VAL A 45 -1.88 -5.40 12.33
CA VAL A 45 -1.94 -4.23 13.23
C VAL A 45 -1.93 -2.89 12.49
N SER A 46 -1.43 -2.85 11.25
CA SER A 46 -1.31 -1.62 10.46
C SER A 46 -2.49 -1.43 9.49
N LEU A 47 -3.39 -2.41 9.35
CA LEU A 47 -4.46 -2.36 8.35
C LEU A 47 -5.41 -1.17 8.55
N ASP A 48 -5.87 -0.95 9.77
CA ASP A 48 -6.81 0.14 10.09
C ASP A 48 -6.19 1.52 9.87
N ALA A 49 -4.96 1.69 10.37
CA ALA A 49 -4.18 2.91 10.19
C ALA A 49 -3.94 3.22 8.71
N ILE A 50 -3.60 2.22 7.90
CA ILE A 50 -3.33 2.39 6.46
C ILE A 50 -4.60 2.69 5.69
N LYS A 51 -5.72 2.01 5.98
CA LYS A 51 -6.98 2.13 5.23
C LYS A 51 -7.40 3.60 5.09
N THR A 52 -7.41 4.34 6.20
CA THR A 52 -7.79 5.76 6.24
C THR A 52 -6.88 6.67 5.38
N ARG A 53 -5.64 6.25 5.07
CA ARG A 53 -4.72 7.01 4.20
C ARG A 53 -4.85 6.68 2.73
N LEU A 54 -5.45 5.54 2.41
CA LEU A 54 -5.76 5.11 1.05
C LEU A 54 -7.16 5.53 0.60
N GLU A 55 -8.08 5.77 1.53
CA GLU A 55 -9.40 6.33 1.24
C GLU A 55 -9.29 7.80 0.81
N GLY A 56 -9.64 8.07 -0.46
CA GLY A 56 -9.62 9.37 -1.13
C GLY A 56 -9.46 9.19 -2.63
#